data_AF-A0A9E1WE12-F1
#
_entry.id   AF-A0A9E1WE12-F1
#
_cell.length_a   1.000
_cell.length_b   1.000
_cell.length_c   1.000
_cell.angle_alpha   90.00
_cell.angle_beta   90.00
_cell.angle_gamma   90.00
#
_symmetry.space_group_name_H-M   'P 1'
#
loop_
_entity.id
_entity.type
_entity.pdbx_description
1 polymer ?
#
loop_
_entity_poly.entity_id
_entity_poly.type
_entity_poly.pdbx_seq_one_letter_code
_entity_poly.pdbx_strand_id
1 'polypeptide(L)'
;MRRESGMTLVEVMVSAVVLSMVMLALSASLRTFATTYTAVEQSANRTARLREVTYFLRHVLREAYSPHLGAFDASGGQISWLAPIDRVGAAGGVTWLRLRRDGDALMLDFAIPDSEVAEKADSDPEWGAIIPSETLLNNVRSFKVRKLKEPAAGSNYADSGDSNDNQAVSADLPPGVQLEWEIEGMAWPPLVVAFDGYRAST
;
A
#
# COMPACT_ATOMS: atom_id res chain seq x y z
N MET A 1 31.43 -21.65 -73.20
CA MET A 1 30.58 -22.68 -72.55
C MET A 1 30.78 -22.58 -71.04
N ARG A 2 29.78 -22.12 -70.29
CA ARG A 2 29.83 -22.10 -68.82
C ARG A 2 29.45 -23.49 -68.31
N ARG A 3 30.29 -24.11 -67.48
CA ARG A 3 29.94 -25.34 -66.75
C ARG A 3 29.00 -24.93 -65.62
N GLU A 4 27.75 -25.36 -65.68
CA GLU A 4 26.87 -25.37 -64.52
C GLU A 4 27.35 -26.47 -63.58
N SER A 5 27.82 -26.10 -62.39
CA SER A 5 28.15 -27.03 -61.33
C SER A 5 26.87 -27.38 -60.58
N GLY A 6 26.41 -28.63 -60.69
CA GLY A 6 25.31 -29.14 -59.87
C GLY A 6 25.70 -29.20 -58.39
N MET A 7 24.77 -28.78 -57.52
CA MET A 7 24.96 -28.80 -56.07
C MET A 7 25.10 -30.24 -55.57
N THR A 8 26.10 -30.50 -54.73
CA THR A 8 26.34 -31.85 -54.20
C THR A 8 25.42 -32.14 -53.01
N LEU A 9 25.08 -33.41 -52.81
CA LEU A 9 24.24 -33.86 -51.70
C LEU A 9 24.83 -33.48 -50.33
N VAL A 10 26.17 -33.46 -50.23
CA VAL A 10 26.91 -33.00 -49.04
C VAL A 10 26.66 -31.51 -48.77
N GLU A 11 26.69 -30.66 -49.80
CA GLU A 11 26.46 -29.21 -49.67
C GLU A 11 25.02 -28.88 -49.24
N VAL A 12 24.04 -29.63 -49.76
CA VAL A 12 22.64 -29.55 -49.31
C VAL A 12 22.53 -29.96 -47.84
N MET A 13 23.18 -31.05 -47.45
CA MET A 13 23.17 -31.52 -46.05
C MET A 13 23.79 -30.50 -45.10
N VAL A 14 24.96 -29.95 -45.45
CA VAL A 14 25.64 -28.93 -44.65
C VAL A 14 24.78 -27.67 -44.55
N SER A 15 24.19 -27.22 -45.66
CA SER A 15 23.29 -26.06 -45.67
C SER A 15 22.05 -26.28 -44.80
N ALA A 16 21.45 -27.47 -44.84
CA ALA A 16 20.30 -27.82 -44.02
C ALA A 16 20.64 -27.85 -42.52
N VAL A 17 21.82 -28.38 -42.14
CA VAL A 17 22.29 -28.38 -40.75
C VAL A 17 22.55 -26.96 -40.26
N VAL A 18 23.26 -26.14 -41.05
CA VAL A 18 23.53 -24.74 -40.71
C VAL A 18 22.23 -23.95 -40.58
N LEU A 19 21.31 -24.08 -41.53
CA LEU A 19 20.01 -23.43 -41.48
C LEU A 19 19.21 -23.86 -40.24
N SER A 20 19.25 -25.15 -39.89
CA SER A 20 18.58 -25.67 -38.69
C SER A 20 19.19 -25.10 -37.41
N MET A 21 20.52 -25.00 -37.32
CA MET A 21 21.20 -24.38 -36.18
C MET A 21 20.85 -22.90 -36.04
N VAL A 22 20.79 -22.16 -37.16
CA VAL A 22 20.39 -20.76 -37.18
C VAL A 22 18.95 -20.60 -36.71
N MET A 23 18.03 -21.42 -37.23
CA MET A 23 16.62 -21.38 -36.80
C MET A 23 16.45 -21.72 -35.32
N LEU A 24 17.20 -22.70 -34.80
CA LEU A 24 17.21 -23.04 -33.38
C LEU A 24 17.72 -21.87 -32.53
N ALA A 25 18.82 -21.24 -32.92
CA ALA A 25 19.37 -20.08 -32.23
C ALA A 25 18.40 -18.89 -32.22
N LEU A 26 17.73 -18.63 -33.34
CA LEU A 26 16.69 -17.60 -33.44
C LEU A 26 15.49 -17.90 -32.55
N SER A 27 15.01 -19.13 -32.56
CA SER A 27 13.89 -19.56 -31.71
C SER A 27 14.22 -19.42 -30.21
N ALA A 28 15.42 -19.84 -29.79
CA ALA A 28 15.88 -19.65 -28.42
C ALA A 28 15.98 -18.17 -28.03
N SER A 29 16.47 -17.32 -28.94
CA SER A 29 16.57 -15.87 -28.72
C SER A 29 15.18 -15.23 -28.57
N LEU A 30 14.24 -15.56 -29.47
CA LEU A 30 12.86 -15.08 -29.41
C LEU A 30 12.16 -15.51 -28.13
N ARG A 31 12.37 -16.76 -27.70
CA ARG A 31 11.82 -17.26 -26.43
C ARG A 31 12.36 -16.47 -25.25
N THR A 32 13.66 -16.21 -25.24
CA THR A 32 14.32 -15.44 -24.17
C THR A 32 13.80 -14.01 -24.11
N PHE A 33 13.60 -13.36 -25.26
CA PHE A 33 13.00 -12.02 -25.30
C PHE A 33 11.55 -12.01 -24.83
N ALA A 34 10.75 -12.99 -25.24
CA ALA A 34 9.37 -13.10 -24.77
C ALA A 34 9.30 -13.26 -23.25
N THR A 35 10.14 -14.14 -22.66
CA THR A 35 10.19 -14.32 -21.20
C THR A 35 10.66 -13.06 -20.47
N THR A 36 11.60 -12.33 -21.07
CA THR A 36 12.11 -11.08 -20.49
C THR A 36 11.04 -9.99 -20.53
N TYR A 37 10.34 -9.85 -21.65
CA TYR A 37 9.25 -8.90 -21.81
C TYR A 37 8.14 -9.15 -20.77
N THR A 38 7.71 -10.40 -20.61
CA THR A 38 6.68 -10.75 -19.62
C THR A 38 7.13 -10.45 -18.18
N ALA A 39 8.40 -10.68 -17.87
CA ALA A 39 8.95 -10.37 -16.54
C ALA A 39 8.98 -8.85 -16.27
N VAL A 40 9.34 -8.06 -17.28
CA VAL A 40 9.34 -6.59 -17.19
C VAL A 40 7.91 -6.06 -17.04
N GLU A 41 6.98 -6.54 -17.84
CA GLU A 41 5.55 -6.16 -17.78
C GLU A 41 4.96 -6.47 -16.39
N GLN A 42 5.24 -7.65 -15.84
CA GLN A 42 4.79 -8.03 -14.50
C GLN A 42 5.39 -7.13 -13.42
N SER A 43 6.68 -6.79 -13.52
CA SER A 43 7.34 -5.85 -12.61
C SER A 43 6.76 -4.44 -12.70
N ALA A 44 6.43 -3.98 -13.91
CA ALA A 44 5.83 -2.68 -14.15
C ALA A 44 4.41 -2.59 -13.56
N ASN A 45 3.57 -3.59 -13.82
CA ASN A 45 2.21 -3.68 -13.27
C ASN A 45 2.21 -3.72 -11.74
N ARG A 46 3.14 -4.48 -11.14
CA ARG A 46 3.32 -4.51 -9.68
C ARG A 46 3.66 -3.12 -9.13
N THR A 47 4.58 -2.41 -9.78
CA THR A 47 4.96 -1.06 -9.36
C THR A 47 3.79 -0.07 -9.50
N ALA A 48 3.00 -0.19 -10.56
CA ALA A 48 1.80 0.63 -10.77
C ALA A 48 0.77 0.41 -9.64
N ARG A 49 0.46 -0.84 -9.31
CA ARG A 49 -0.45 -1.19 -8.21
C ARG A 49 0.04 -0.64 -6.86
N LEU A 50 1.34 -0.72 -6.58
CA LEU A 50 1.91 -0.15 -5.35
C LEU A 50 1.74 1.36 -5.27
N ARG A 51 1.93 2.07 -6.40
CA ARG A 51 1.71 3.51 -6.47
C ARG A 51 0.25 3.85 -6.23
N GLU A 52 -0.67 3.14 -6.88
CA GLU A 52 -2.11 3.32 -6.69
C GLU A 52 -2.52 3.14 -5.23
N VAL A 53 -2.10 2.04 -4.59
CA VAL A 53 -2.37 1.80 -3.16
C VAL A 53 -1.76 2.90 -2.29
N THR A 54 -0.54 3.36 -2.59
CA THR A 54 0.12 4.43 -1.82
C THR A 54 -0.64 5.76 -1.96
N TYR A 55 -1.12 6.10 -3.16
CA TYR A 55 -1.90 7.32 -3.39
C TYR A 55 -3.25 7.25 -2.70
N PHE A 56 -3.94 6.12 -2.82
CA PHE A 56 -5.21 5.87 -2.16
C PHE A 56 -5.06 5.98 -0.63
N LEU A 57 -4.10 5.25 -0.03
CA LEU A 57 -3.87 5.29 1.41
C LEU A 57 -3.50 6.70 1.88
N ARG A 58 -2.64 7.40 1.13
CA ARG A 58 -2.30 8.79 1.44
C ARG A 58 -3.53 9.69 1.49
N HIS A 59 -4.41 9.58 0.49
CA HIS A 59 -5.60 10.40 0.40
C HIS A 59 -6.56 10.13 1.57
N VAL A 60 -6.90 8.86 1.79
CA VAL A 60 -7.88 8.47 2.81
C VAL A 60 -7.36 8.64 4.24
N LEU A 61 -6.05 8.46 4.47
CA LEU A 61 -5.44 8.75 5.76
C LEU A 61 -5.36 10.25 6.03
N ARG A 62 -5.09 11.08 5.01
CA ARG A 62 -5.01 12.53 5.18
C ARG A 62 -6.33 13.12 5.66
N GLU A 63 -7.44 12.55 5.18
CA GLU A 63 -8.81 12.90 5.57
C GLU A 63 -9.30 12.20 6.84
N ALA A 64 -8.39 11.57 7.60
CA ALA A 64 -8.73 10.95 8.88
C ALA A 64 -9.38 11.96 9.82
N TYR A 65 -10.48 11.52 10.43
CA TYR A 65 -11.31 12.29 11.33
C TYR A 65 -11.41 11.57 12.68
N SER A 66 -11.29 12.31 13.80
CA SER A 66 -11.35 11.75 15.16
C SER A 66 -12.30 12.59 16.02
N PRO A 67 -13.62 12.31 16.02
CA PRO A 67 -14.60 13.07 16.79
C PRO A 67 -14.56 12.77 18.29
N HIS A 68 -14.13 11.56 18.68
CA HIS A 68 -14.13 11.08 20.06
C HIS A 68 -12.95 10.13 20.29
N LEU A 69 -12.53 10.00 21.54
CA LEU A 69 -11.50 9.04 21.95
C LEU A 69 -11.81 7.65 21.42
N GLY A 70 -10.81 6.99 20.82
CA GLY A 70 -10.96 5.67 20.20
C GLY A 70 -11.40 5.68 18.73
N ALA A 71 -11.75 6.84 18.16
CA ALA A 71 -12.00 7.01 16.72
C ALA A 71 -10.76 6.76 15.85
N PHE A 72 -9.58 6.79 16.45
CA PHE A 72 -8.30 6.51 15.82
C PHE A 72 -7.46 5.58 16.70
N ASP A 73 -7.01 4.46 16.13
CA ASP A 73 -5.95 3.64 16.72
C ASP A 73 -4.88 3.28 15.70
N ALA A 74 -3.62 3.26 16.15
CA ALA A 74 -2.50 2.83 15.34
C ALA A 74 -1.50 2.11 16.24
N SER A 75 -1.49 0.79 16.16
CA SER A 75 -0.70 -0.07 17.05
C SER A 75 -0.26 -1.35 16.32
N GLY A 76 0.95 -1.83 16.61
CA GLY A 76 1.37 -3.21 16.34
C GLY A 76 1.36 -3.72 14.88
N GLY A 77 1.14 -2.89 13.87
CA GLY A 77 0.94 -3.34 12.48
C GLY A 77 -0.52 -3.30 12.01
N GLN A 78 -1.36 -2.53 12.72
CA GLN A 78 -2.70 -2.19 12.32
C GLN A 78 -2.92 -0.68 12.52
N ILE A 79 -3.79 -0.11 11.69
CA ILE A 79 -4.32 1.24 11.89
C ILE A 79 -5.81 1.24 11.58
N SER A 80 -6.61 1.81 12.47
CA SER A 80 -8.04 2.00 12.31
C SER A 80 -8.40 3.47 12.50
N TRP A 81 -9.23 4.00 11.61
CA TRP A 81 -9.62 5.40 11.62
C TRP A 81 -10.97 5.60 10.93
N LEU A 82 -11.60 6.74 11.20
CA LEU A 82 -12.76 7.21 10.45
C LEU A 82 -12.30 8.12 9.31
N ALA A 83 -12.87 7.95 8.12
CA ALA A 83 -12.68 8.89 7.01
C ALA A 83 -13.95 9.01 6.15
N PRO A 84 -14.19 10.18 5.53
CA PRO A 84 -15.18 10.29 4.48
C PRO A 84 -14.71 9.48 3.26
N ILE A 85 -15.58 8.65 2.71
CA ILE A 85 -15.33 7.99 1.41
C ILE A 85 -16.43 8.41 0.45
N ASP A 86 -16.04 9.02 -0.66
CA ASP A 86 -16.95 9.29 -1.76
C ASP A 86 -17.20 7.99 -2.54
N ARG A 87 -18.42 7.46 -2.45
CA ARG A 87 -18.84 6.27 -3.19
C ARG A 87 -19.85 6.67 -4.24
N VAL A 88 -19.55 6.34 -5.49
CA VAL A 88 -20.49 6.49 -6.60
C VAL A 88 -21.76 5.68 -6.30
N GLY A 89 -22.86 6.37 -6.01
CA GLY A 89 -24.19 5.76 -5.80
C GLY A 89 -24.60 5.51 -4.34
N ALA A 90 -23.77 5.87 -3.34
CA ALA A 90 -24.19 5.92 -1.94
C ALA A 90 -24.22 7.37 -1.45
N ALA A 91 -25.12 7.69 -0.49
CA ALA A 91 -25.05 8.97 0.19
C ALA A 91 -23.69 9.08 0.89
N GLY A 92 -22.91 10.11 0.53
CA GLY A 92 -21.60 10.36 1.14
C GLY A 92 -21.69 10.30 2.66
N GLY A 93 -20.75 9.59 3.27
CA GLY A 93 -20.77 9.32 4.70
C GLY A 93 -19.39 8.96 5.23
N VAL A 94 -19.23 9.09 6.55
CA VAL A 94 -18.01 8.67 7.24
C VAL A 94 -18.05 7.15 7.39
N THR A 95 -16.93 6.48 7.10
CA THR A 95 -16.80 5.02 7.20
C THR A 95 -15.63 4.69 8.11
N TRP A 96 -15.76 3.63 8.92
CA TRP A 96 -14.65 3.04 9.64
C TRP A 96 -13.76 2.26 8.69
N LEU A 97 -12.47 2.52 8.77
CA LEU A 97 -11.45 1.86 7.98
C LEU A 97 -10.47 1.19 8.90
N ARG A 98 -10.02 0.00 8.52
CA ARG A 98 -8.94 -0.69 9.20
C ARG A 98 -7.99 -1.29 8.19
N LEU A 99 -6.75 -0.84 8.26
CA LEU A 99 -5.65 -1.38 7.49
C LEU A 99 -4.87 -2.34 8.38
N ARG A 100 -4.83 -3.60 7.99
CA ARG A 100 -4.11 -4.65 8.72
C ARG A 100 -3.45 -5.61 7.75
N ARG A 101 -2.44 -6.33 8.23
CA ARG A 101 -1.90 -7.48 7.52
C ARG A 101 -2.66 -8.73 7.92
N ASP A 102 -3.07 -9.52 6.93
CA ASP A 102 -3.68 -10.83 7.09
C ASP A 102 -2.84 -11.87 6.35
N GLY A 103 -2.11 -12.73 7.07
CA GLY A 103 -1.17 -13.65 6.46
C GLY A 103 -0.08 -12.93 5.64
N ASP A 104 -0.14 -13.06 4.31
CA ASP A 104 0.73 -12.40 3.34
C ASP A 104 0.02 -11.28 2.56
N ALA A 105 -1.20 -10.91 2.92
CA ALA A 105 -1.96 -9.84 2.28
C ALA A 105 -2.06 -8.59 3.17
N LEU A 106 -2.10 -7.41 2.54
CA LEU A 106 -2.51 -6.16 3.18
C LEU A 106 -3.99 -5.95 2.87
N MET A 107 -4.80 -5.97 3.91
CA MET A 107 -6.26 -5.90 3.85
C MET A 107 -6.76 -4.55 4.31
N LEU A 108 -7.76 -4.03 3.63
CA LEU A 108 -8.55 -2.89 4.05
C LEU A 108 -9.96 -3.36 4.40
N ASP A 109 -10.27 -3.33 5.69
CA ASP A 109 -11.59 -3.63 6.20
C ASP A 109 -12.42 -2.35 6.33
N PHE A 110 -13.73 -2.51 6.15
CA PHE A 110 -14.71 -1.44 6.23
C PHE A 110 -15.78 -1.77 7.25
N ALA A 111 -16.25 -0.76 7.98
CA ALA A 111 -17.46 -0.85 8.80
C ALA A 111 -18.26 0.45 8.70
N ILE A 112 -19.59 0.36 8.77
CA ILE A 112 -20.46 1.54 8.82
C ILE A 112 -20.57 1.97 10.29
N PRO A 113 -20.29 3.24 10.62
CA PRO A 113 -20.51 3.74 11.98
C PRO A 113 -22.01 3.71 12.28
N ASP A 114 -22.40 3.01 13.34
CA ASP A 114 -23.78 3.03 13.79
C ASP A 114 -24.08 4.39 14.44
N SER A 115 -25.17 5.04 14.02
CA SER A 115 -25.53 6.40 14.42
C SER A 115 -25.82 6.54 15.91
N GLU A 116 -26.14 5.45 16.62
CA GLU A 116 -26.34 5.44 18.08
C GLU A 116 -25.08 5.03 18.88
N VAL A 117 -24.09 4.41 18.20
CA VAL A 117 -22.89 3.82 18.83
C VAL A 117 -21.63 4.65 18.56
N ALA A 118 -21.71 5.63 17.64
CA ALA A 118 -20.67 6.63 17.40
C ALA A 118 -20.33 7.50 18.64
N GLU A 119 -21.07 7.39 19.74
CA GLU A 119 -20.74 8.05 21.02
C GLU A 119 -20.11 7.10 22.06
N LYS A 120 -20.00 5.80 21.79
CA LYS A 120 -19.46 4.81 22.73
C LYS A 120 -18.26 4.08 22.15
N ALA A 121 -17.08 4.48 22.61
CA ALA A 121 -15.76 3.98 22.24
C ALA A 121 -15.47 2.50 22.57
N ASP A 122 -16.46 1.70 22.98
CA ASP A 122 -16.23 0.41 23.69
C ASP A 122 -16.68 -0.83 22.91
N SER A 123 -17.28 -0.68 21.72
CA SER A 123 -17.68 -1.80 20.86
C SER A 123 -16.87 -1.84 19.57
N ASP A 124 -16.22 -2.97 19.31
CA ASP A 124 -15.53 -3.25 18.03
C ASP A 124 -16.56 -3.20 16.88
N PRO A 125 -16.34 -2.40 15.82
CA PRO A 125 -17.28 -2.30 14.70
C PRO A 125 -17.52 -3.64 14.00
N GLU A 126 -18.68 -3.80 13.36
CA GLU A 126 -18.96 -4.97 12.51
C GLU A 126 -18.21 -4.90 11.18
N TRP A 127 -16.93 -5.24 11.22
CA TRP A 127 -16.05 -5.26 10.05
C TRP A 127 -16.54 -6.25 8.99
N GLY A 128 -16.63 -5.80 7.74
CA GLY A 128 -16.94 -6.70 6.62
C GLY A 128 -18.42 -7.06 6.47
N ALA A 129 -19.31 -6.63 7.38
CA ALA A 129 -20.71 -7.08 7.40
C ALA A 129 -21.52 -6.53 6.22
N ILE A 130 -21.38 -5.22 5.94
CA ILE A 130 -22.09 -4.53 4.85
C ILE A 130 -21.18 -4.33 3.65
N ILE A 131 -19.91 -4.06 3.90
CA ILE A 131 -18.91 -3.74 2.89
C ILE A 131 -17.81 -4.80 3.02
N PRO A 132 -17.57 -5.62 1.99
CA PRO A 132 -16.55 -6.65 2.06
C PRO A 132 -15.15 -6.03 2.19
N SER A 133 -14.27 -6.74 2.89
CA SER A 133 -12.86 -6.36 2.99
C SER A 133 -12.16 -6.50 1.65
N GLU A 134 -11.26 -5.57 1.36
CA GLU A 134 -10.54 -5.49 0.09
C GLU A 134 -9.06 -5.84 0.26
N THR A 135 -8.53 -6.62 -0.69
CA THR A 135 -7.10 -6.93 -0.74
C THR A 135 -6.36 -5.85 -1.51
N LEU A 136 -5.57 -5.04 -0.81
CA LEU A 136 -4.79 -3.97 -1.43
C LEU A 136 -3.53 -4.50 -2.11
N LEU A 137 -2.76 -5.32 -1.38
CA LEU A 137 -1.47 -5.88 -1.79
C LEU A 137 -1.33 -7.34 -1.34
N ASN A 138 -0.63 -8.13 -2.15
CA ASN A 138 -0.23 -9.51 -1.83
C ASN A 138 1.27 -9.58 -1.56
N ASN A 139 1.74 -10.70 -1.01
CA ASN A 139 3.14 -10.98 -0.69
C ASN A 139 3.79 -9.96 0.29
N VAL A 140 2.99 -9.43 1.22
CA VAL A 140 3.44 -8.53 2.28
C VAL A 140 4.06 -9.33 3.41
N ARG A 141 5.36 -9.15 3.60
CA ARG A 141 6.17 -9.87 4.61
C ARG A 141 6.21 -9.15 5.95
N SER A 142 6.12 -7.83 5.96
CA SER A 142 6.01 -7.05 7.19
C SER A 142 5.19 -5.80 6.93
N PHE A 143 4.43 -5.38 7.93
CA PHE A 143 3.69 -4.12 7.93
C PHE A 143 3.75 -3.55 9.34
N LYS A 144 4.17 -2.29 9.44
CA LYS A 144 4.34 -1.58 10.70
C LYS A 144 3.76 -0.18 10.58
N VAL A 145 3.13 0.25 11.66
CA VAL A 145 2.56 1.59 11.78
C VAL A 145 3.24 2.31 12.93
N ARG A 146 3.61 3.56 12.70
CA ARG A 146 4.19 4.45 13.71
C ARG A 146 3.45 5.78 13.72
N LYS A 147 3.02 6.22 14.91
CA LYS A 147 2.49 7.57 15.11
C LYS A 147 3.66 8.56 15.08
N LEU A 148 3.53 9.66 14.35
CA LEU A 148 4.51 10.75 14.39
C LEU A 148 4.41 11.46 15.73
N LYS A 149 5.56 11.86 16.29
CA LYS A 149 5.60 12.69 17.48
C LYS A 149 5.42 14.15 17.09
N GLU A 150 4.72 14.91 17.91
CA GLU A 150 4.65 16.35 17.79
C GLU A 150 6.06 16.94 17.85
N PRO A 151 6.42 17.88 16.96
CA PRO A 151 7.68 18.61 17.10
C PRO A 151 7.67 19.30 18.45
N ALA A 152 8.62 18.96 19.32
CA ALA A 152 8.76 19.61 20.61
C ALA A 152 8.94 21.12 20.36
N ALA A 153 7.92 21.91 20.63
CA ALA A 153 8.07 23.35 20.75
C ALA A 153 9.18 23.57 21.77
N GLY A 154 10.24 24.27 21.37
CA GLY A 154 11.43 24.44 22.18
C GLY A 154 11.05 24.87 23.59
N SER A 155 11.47 24.09 24.59
CA SER A 155 11.34 24.45 26.00
C SER A 155 12.19 25.69 26.27
N ASN A 156 11.63 26.87 26.06
CA ASN A 156 12.21 28.13 26.50
C ASN A 156 11.35 28.69 27.64
N TYR A 157 11.87 28.42 28.85
CA TYR A 157 11.94 29.29 30.01
C TYR A 157 10.68 29.56 30.87
N ALA A 158 10.78 29.09 32.13
CA ALA A 158 10.01 29.43 33.34
C ALA A 158 8.50 29.13 33.29
N ASP A 159 7.95 28.30 34.17
CA ASP A 159 7.85 28.65 35.58
C ASP A 159 7.76 27.39 36.46
N SER A 160 8.50 27.39 37.56
CA SER A 160 8.33 26.43 38.64
C SER A 160 7.04 26.76 39.39
N GLY A 161 5.92 26.25 38.90
CA GLY A 161 4.61 26.31 39.55
C GLY A 161 4.06 24.92 39.73
N ASP A 162 4.02 24.48 40.98
CA ASP A 162 3.36 23.26 41.44
C ASP A 162 1.92 23.18 40.90
N SER A 163 1.64 22.18 40.07
CA SER A 163 0.28 21.84 39.59
C SER A 163 0.26 20.38 39.15
N ASN A 164 0.00 19.49 40.11
CA ASN A 164 -0.75 18.27 39.82
C ASN A 164 -2.09 18.71 39.24
N ASP A 165 -2.29 18.56 37.92
CA ASP A 165 -3.58 18.18 37.35
C ASP A 165 -3.43 17.81 35.86
N ASN A 166 -4.06 16.70 35.50
CA ASN A 166 -4.18 16.13 34.17
C ASN A 166 -4.74 17.14 33.14
N GLN A 167 -3.89 17.93 32.50
CA GLN A 167 -4.33 18.79 31.41
C GLN A 167 -3.31 18.90 30.27
N ALA A 168 -3.02 17.75 29.65
CA ALA A 168 -2.83 17.73 28.21
C ALA A 168 -4.11 17.08 27.65
N VAL A 169 -5.11 17.90 27.33
CA VAL A 169 -6.31 17.43 26.64
C VAL A 169 -5.85 16.93 25.28
N SER A 170 -5.81 15.61 25.18
CA SER A 170 -5.29 14.79 24.09
C SER A 170 -5.69 15.31 22.72
N ALA A 171 -4.69 15.64 21.89
CA ALA A 171 -4.88 15.55 20.45
C ALA A 171 -5.20 14.08 20.14
N ASP A 172 -6.48 13.77 19.96
CA ASP A 172 -7.00 12.43 19.69
C ASP A 172 -6.44 11.84 18.39
N LEU A 173 -6.04 12.75 17.49
CA LEU A 173 -5.33 12.44 16.27
C LEU A 173 -3.86 12.91 16.37
N PRO A 174 -2.86 12.05 16.12
CA PRO A 174 -1.45 12.50 16.11
C PRO A 174 -1.18 13.44 14.93
N PRO A 175 -0.02 14.14 14.86
CA PRO A 175 0.34 14.97 13.70
C PRO A 175 0.34 14.20 12.36
N GLY A 176 0.53 12.89 12.43
CA GLY A 176 0.49 12.00 11.28
C GLY A 176 0.93 10.59 11.62
N VAL A 177 1.04 9.77 10.59
CA VAL A 177 1.50 8.39 10.67
C VAL A 177 2.55 8.08 9.63
N GLN A 178 3.42 7.14 9.99
CA GLN A 178 4.37 6.52 9.11
C GLN A 178 4.03 5.03 8.98
N LEU A 179 3.79 4.61 7.75
CA LEU A 179 3.55 3.23 7.37
C LEU A 179 4.81 2.66 6.72
N GLU A 180 5.25 1.52 7.22
CA GLU A 180 6.40 0.77 6.72
C GLU A 180 5.95 -0.61 6.29
N TRP A 181 6.37 -1.05 5.11
CA TRP A 181 6.05 -2.38 4.62
C TRP A 181 7.18 -2.99 3.79
N GLU A 182 7.22 -4.32 3.82
CA GLU A 182 8.14 -5.13 3.04
C GLU A 182 7.35 -6.10 2.17
N ILE A 183 7.69 -6.16 0.89
CA ILE A 183 6.94 -6.93 -0.11
C ILE A 183 7.91 -7.80 -0.88
N GLU A 184 7.68 -9.12 -0.89
CA GLU A 184 8.56 -10.13 -1.49
C GLU A 184 10.04 -9.98 -1.08
N GLY A 185 10.31 -9.61 0.17
CA GLY A 185 11.68 -9.47 0.69
C GLY A 185 12.36 -8.13 0.35
N MET A 186 11.63 -7.18 -0.24
CA MET A 186 12.13 -5.83 -0.50
C MET A 186 11.37 -4.81 0.36
N ALA A 187 12.11 -4.02 1.14
CA ALA A 187 11.54 -2.90 1.89
C ALA A 187 11.18 -1.77 0.92
N TRP A 188 9.93 -1.32 0.96
CA TRP A 188 9.48 -0.18 0.15
C TRP A 188 9.67 1.13 0.91
N PRO A 189 9.77 2.28 0.23
CA PRO A 189 9.84 3.57 0.90
C PRO A 189 8.65 3.77 1.86
N PRO A 190 8.89 4.28 3.08
CA PRO A 190 7.82 4.47 4.04
C PRO A 190 6.83 5.53 3.55
N LEU A 191 5.54 5.26 3.77
CA LEU A 191 4.47 6.23 3.52
C LEU A 191 4.27 7.07 4.77
N VAL A 192 4.74 8.32 4.74
CA VAL A 192 4.50 9.32 5.78
C VAL A 192 3.32 10.20 5.35
N VAL A 193 2.31 10.32 6.21
CA VAL A 193 1.09 11.09 5.99
C VAL A 193 0.84 12.00 7.19
N ALA A 194 0.76 13.30 6.95
CA ALA A 194 0.24 14.25 7.93
C ALA A 194 -1.29 14.32 7.81
N PHE A 195 -1.97 14.44 8.94
CA PHE A 195 -3.43 14.47 8.96
C PHE A 195 -3.95 15.91 8.87
N ASP A 196 -4.93 16.16 8.00
CA ASP A 196 -5.53 17.50 7.86
C ASP A 196 -6.38 17.87 9.09
N GLY A 197 -6.94 16.87 9.78
CA GLY A 197 -7.71 17.04 11.01
C GLY A 197 -6.88 17.38 12.26
N TYR A 198 -5.55 17.31 12.19
CA TYR A 198 -4.69 17.63 13.32
C TYR A 198 -4.72 19.14 13.61
N ARG A 199 -5.09 19.51 14.84
CA ARG A 199 -4.97 20.87 15.36
C ARG A 199 -3.86 20.90 16.39
N ALA A 200 -2.75 21.57 16.09
CA ALA A 200 -1.71 21.83 17.08
C ALA A 200 -2.30 22.68 18.22
N SER A 201 -2.12 22.25 19.46
CA SER A 201 -2.47 23.06 20.62
C SER A 201 -1.59 24.31 20.60
N THR A 202 -2.21 25.47 20.42
CA THR A 202 -1.54 26.78 20.52
C THR A 202 -1.58 27.26 21.95
#